data_AF-A0A969FJ55-F1
#
_entry.id   AF-A0A969FJ55-F1
#
_cell.length_a   1.000
_cell.length_b   1.000
_cell.length_c   1.000
_cell.angle_alpha   90.00
_cell.angle_beta   90.00
_cell.angle_gamma   90.00
#
_symmetry.space_group_name_H-M   'P 1'
#
loop_
_entity.id
_entity.type
_entity.pdbx_description
1 polymer ?
#
loop_
_entity_poly.entity_id
_entity_poly.type
_entity_poly.pdbx_seq_one_letter_code
_entity_poly.pdbx_strand_id
1 'polypeptide(L)'
;MTWRGQSSPPDRIFSALAYLLPMIRTLPFGIGVLTAIPALGQIVLLAIGPFLQLYTTLSNSIPFFQLIVFFALYLGVVRNYRFSNFLRYNVMQALLIGIAISIVGIITSLLGLDNNLLGETLHTLTFLQPLGQASTASYAARRVFSPNCP
;
A
#
# COMPACT_ATOMS: atom_id res chain seq x y z
N MET A 1 -2.56 30.09 13.18
CA MET A 1 -1.75 28.96 12.69
C MET A 1 -2.46 28.30 11.52
N THR A 2 -2.40 28.92 10.35
CA THR A 2 -3.14 28.48 9.14
C THR A 2 -2.11 28.12 8.07
N TRP A 3 -1.53 26.92 8.17
CA TRP A 3 -0.55 26.41 7.19
C TRP A 3 -0.83 24.96 6.75
N ARG A 4 -2.05 24.47 6.95
CA ARG A 4 -2.49 23.24 6.27
C ARG A 4 -2.97 23.66 4.89
N GLY A 5 -2.07 23.61 3.90
CA GLY A 5 -2.47 23.69 2.50
C GLY A 5 -3.62 22.70 2.28
N GLN A 6 -4.77 23.23 1.86
CA GLN A 6 -5.96 22.43 1.58
C GLN A 6 -5.54 21.33 0.61
N SER A 7 -5.57 20.07 1.04
CA SER A 7 -5.37 18.95 0.12
C SER A 7 -6.53 19.00 -0.86
N SER A 8 -6.22 19.29 -2.12
CA SER A 8 -7.21 19.30 -3.19
C SER A 8 -7.86 17.91 -3.27
N PRO A 9 -9.15 17.80 -3.64
CA PRO A 9 -9.79 16.50 -3.87
C PRO A 9 -8.95 15.49 -4.70
N PRO A 10 -8.26 15.88 -5.79
CA PRO A 10 -7.41 14.94 -6.53
C PRO A 10 -6.22 14.44 -5.71
N ASP A 11 -5.54 15.29 -4.93
CA ASP A 11 -4.40 14.85 -4.10
C ASP A 11 -4.78 13.74 -3.11
N ARG A 12 -6.03 13.74 -2.64
CA ARG A 12 -6.56 12.72 -1.74
C ARG A 12 -6.73 11.39 -2.44
N ILE A 13 -7.32 11.41 -3.64
CA ILE A 13 -7.52 10.21 -4.45
C ILE A 13 -6.17 9.61 -4.82
N PHE A 14 -5.22 10.43 -5.27
CA PHE A 14 -3.86 9.96 -5.59
C PHE A 14 -3.12 9.42 -4.36
N SER A 15 -3.32 10.02 -3.19
CA SER A 15 -2.71 9.51 -1.95
C SER A 15 -3.28 8.17 -1.53
N ALA A 16 -4.58 7.93 -1.70
CA ALA A 16 -5.21 6.64 -1.43
C ALA A 16 -4.77 5.59 -2.47
N LEU A 17 -4.67 5.99 -3.73
CA LEU A 17 -4.19 5.15 -4.83
C LEU A 17 -2.74 4.68 -4.61
N ALA A 18 -1.89 5.52 -4.00
CA ALA A 18 -0.52 5.14 -3.68
C ALA A 18 -0.44 3.91 -2.76
N TYR A 19 -1.40 3.74 -1.84
CA TYR A 19 -1.45 2.58 -0.93
C TYR A 19 -2.00 1.31 -1.59
N LEU A 20 -2.62 1.38 -2.78
CA LEU A 20 -3.01 0.17 -3.51
C LEU A 20 -1.79 -0.67 -3.92
N LEU A 21 -0.65 -0.03 -4.21
CA LEU A 21 0.58 -0.72 -4.57
C LEU A 21 1.10 -1.64 -3.46
N PRO A 22 1.41 -1.16 -2.23
CA PRO A 22 1.84 -2.05 -1.16
C PRO A 22 0.76 -3.05 -0.77
N MET A 23 -0.53 -2.69 -0.87
CA MET A 23 -1.64 -3.60 -0.55
C MET A 23 -1.72 -4.81 -1.48
N ILE A 24 -1.48 -4.63 -2.78
CA ILE A 24 -1.37 -5.75 -3.72
C ILE A 24 -0.15 -6.62 -3.37
N ARG A 25 0.97 -5.98 -3.02
CA ARG A 25 2.23 -6.66 -2.71
C ARG A 25 2.18 -7.48 -1.43
N THR A 26 1.29 -7.16 -0.50
CA THR A 26 1.11 -7.94 0.74
C THR A 26 0.16 -9.12 0.60
N LEU A 27 -0.62 -9.22 -0.49
CA LEU A 27 -1.60 -10.30 -0.68
C LEU A 27 -1.01 -11.71 -0.50
N PRO A 28 0.21 -12.04 -1.00
CA PRO A 28 0.80 -13.35 -0.80
C PRO A 28 1.01 -13.70 0.69
N PHE A 29 1.32 -12.71 1.53
CA PHE A 29 1.47 -12.90 2.98
C PHE A 29 0.13 -13.06 3.70
N GLY A 30 -0.98 -12.67 3.07
CA GLY A 30 -2.33 -12.80 3.63
C GLY A 30 -3.00 -14.13 3.35
N ILE A 31 -2.42 -15.01 2.53
CA ILE A 31 -3.10 -16.23 2.05
C ILE A 31 -3.63 -17.07 3.20
N GLY A 32 -2.86 -17.26 4.28
CA GLY A 32 -3.31 -18.01 5.46
C GLY A 32 -4.58 -17.43 6.11
N VAL A 33 -4.71 -16.12 6.17
CA VAL A 33 -5.92 -15.45 6.69
C VAL A 33 -7.09 -15.56 5.70
N LEU A 34 -6.81 -15.40 4.41
CA LEU A 34 -7.83 -15.43 3.35
C LEU A 34 -8.42 -16.83 3.16
N THR A 35 -7.65 -17.88 3.39
CA THR A 35 -8.13 -19.27 3.37
C THR A 35 -8.88 -19.62 4.65
N ALA A 36 -8.45 -19.12 5.81
CA ALA A 36 -9.14 -19.31 7.08
C ALA A 36 -10.51 -18.61 7.11
N ILE A 37 -10.65 -17.46 6.43
CA ILE A 37 -11.89 -16.67 6.38
C ILE A 37 -12.28 -16.43 4.91
N PRO A 38 -12.94 -17.41 4.25
CA PRO A 38 -13.20 -17.35 2.81
C PRO A 38 -14.08 -16.16 2.39
N ALA A 39 -15.00 -15.72 3.25
CA ALA A 39 -15.81 -14.53 3.00
C ALA A 39 -14.96 -13.25 2.85
N LEU A 40 -13.87 -13.13 3.63
CA LEU A 40 -12.95 -12.00 3.54
C LEU A 40 -12.13 -12.06 2.24
N GLY A 41 -11.69 -13.26 1.85
CA GLY A 41 -11.04 -13.51 0.56
C GLY A 41 -11.86 -13.02 -0.63
N GLN A 42 -13.15 -13.32 -0.66
CA GLN A 42 -14.04 -12.89 -1.74
C GLN A 42 -14.17 -11.36 -1.83
N ILE A 43 -14.30 -10.67 -0.69
CA ILE A 43 -14.41 -9.21 -0.65
C ILE A 43 -13.13 -8.55 -1.15
N VAL A 44 -11.97 -9.05 -0.71
CA VAL A 44 -10.65 -8.53 -1.12
C VAL A 44 -10.44 -8.74 -2.62
N LEU A 45 -10.75 -9.93 -3.14
CA LEU A 45 -10.64 -10.24 -4.56
C LEU A 45 -11.60 -9.39 -5.41
N LEU A 46 -12.82 -9.13 -4.94
CA LEU A 46 -13.77 -8.28 -5.65
C LEU A 46 -13.27 -6.83 -5.72
N ALA A 47 -12.73 -6.31 -4.62
CA ALA A 47 -12.27 -4.92 -4.55
C ALA A 47 -10.97 -4.66 -5.32
N ILE A 48 -10.01 -5.61 -5.27
CA ILE A 48 -8.65 -5.42 -5.78
C ILE A 48 -8.39 -6.20 -7.07
N GLY A 49 -9.24 -7.18 -7.40
CA GLY A 49 -9.12 -8.07 -8.55
C GLY A 49 -8.65 -7.43 -9.86
N PRO A 50 -9.26 -6.34 -10.35
CA PRO A 50 -8.81 -5.72 -11.62
C PRO A 50 -7.39 -5.15 -11.52
N PHE A 51 -7.03 -4.57 -10.38
CA PHE A 51 -5.67 -4.05 -10.15
C PHE A 51 -4.66 -5.18 -9.95
N LEU A 52 -5.06 -6.26 -9.30
CA LEU A 52 -4.23 -7.44 -9.10
C LEU A 52 -3.87 -8.08 -10.45
N GLN A 53 -4.84 -8.27 -11.34
CA GLN A 53 -4.60 -8.83 -12.68
C GLN A 53 -3.65 -7.95 -13.51
N LEU A 54 -3.84 -6.62 -13.47
CA LEU A 54 -2.93 -5.69 -14.13
C LEU A 54 -1.52 -5.79 -13.56
N TYR A 55 -1.40 -5.80 -12.22
CA TYR A 55 -0.11 -5.91 -11.54
C TYR A 55 0.61 -7.21 -11.88
N THR A 56 -0.06 -8.35 -11.82
CA THR A 56 0.55 -9.67 -12.12
C THR A 56 1.00 -9.75 -13.57
N THR A 57 0.16 -9.30 -14.51
CA THR A 57 0.48 -9.28 -15.95
C THR A 57 1.73 -8.46 -16.22
N LEU A 58 1.80 -7.23 -15.69
CA LEU A 58 2.97 -6.36 -15.88
C LEU A 58 4.23 -6.90 -15.19
N SER A 59 4.08 -7.45 -13.98
CA SER A 59 5.20 -7.97 -13.20
C SER A 59 5.84 -9.22 -13.81
N ASN A 60 5.07 -10.04 -14.51
CA ASN A 60 5.57 -11.23 -15.19
C ASN A 60 6.28 -10.89 -16.51
N SER A 61 5.91 -9.79 -17.17
CA SER A 61 6.52 -9.36 -18.43
C SER A 61 7.76 -8.50 -18.25
N ILE A 62 7.91 -7.80 -17.12
CA ILE A 62 8.96 -6.81 -16.90
C ILE A 62 9.93 -7.28 -15.80
N PRO A 63 11.22 -7.53 -16.10
CA PRO A 63 12.19 -7.86 -15.08
C PRO A 63 12.38 -6.67 -14.13
N PHE A 64 12.57 -6.95 -12.83
CA PHE A 64 12.71 -5.92 -11.79
C PHE A 64 11.55 -4.92 -11.72
N PHE A 65 10.34 -5.31 -12.16
CA PHE A 65 9.16 -4.45 -12.19
C PHE A 65 8.95 -3.65 -10.89
N GLN A 66 9.14 -4.29 -9.74
CA GLN A 66 8.98 -3.65 -8.42
C GLN A 66 9.97 -2.48 -8.21
N LEU A 67 11.21 -2.66 -8.63
CA LEU A 67 12.25 -1.64 -8.54
C LEU A 67 11.96 -0.48 -9.50
N ILE A 68 11.49 -0.80 -10.71
CA ILE A 68 11.10 0.20 -11.71
C ILE A 68 9.94 1.05 -11.20
N VAL A 69 8.90 0.43 -10.63
CA VAL A 69 7.76 1.13 -10.04
C VAL A 69 8.20 2.01 -8.87
N PHE A 70 9.12 1.53 -8.02
CA PHE A 70 9.70 2.32 -6.94
C PHE A 70 10.35 3.60 -7.47
N PHE A 71 11.25 3.48 -8.44
CA PHE A 71 11.94 4.65 -9.02
C PHE A 71 10.97 5.57 -9.76
N ALA A 72 10.00 5.02 -10.50
CA ALA A 72 8.99 5.81 -11.21
C ALA A 72 8.17 6.68 -10.25
N LEU A 73 7.68 6.12 -9.14
CA LEU A 73 6.93 6.87 -8.12
C LEU A 73 7.81 7.85 -7.35
N TYR A 74 9.04 7.45 -7.00
CA TYR A 74 9.96 8.31 -6.27
C TYR A 74 10.38 9.52 -7.11
N LEU A 75 10.85 9.30 -8.34
CA LEU A 75 11.29 10.40 -9.22
C LEU A 75 10.09 11.20 -9.74
N GLY A 76 9.00 10.53 -10.11
CA GLY A 76 7.83 11.18 -10.72
C GLY A 76 6.98 11.98 -9.75
N VAL A 77 6.76 11.47 -8.53
CA VAL A 77 5.86 12.10 -7.54
C VAL A 77 6.62 12.71 -6.38
N VAL A 78 7.48 11.94 -5.71
CA VAL A 78 8.14 12.40 -4.46
C VAL A 78 9.11 13.54 -4.72
N ARG A 79 9.91 13.46 -5.79
CA ARG A 79 10.90 14.49 -6.13
C ARG A 79 10.30 15.66 -6.90
N ASN A 80 9.06 15.54 -7.35
CA ASN A 80 8.38 16.59 -8.09
C ASN A 80 7.69 17.59 -7.15
N TYR A 81 8.23 18.80 -7.07
CA TYR A 81 7.74 19.89 -6.22
C TYR A 81 6.39 20.47 -6.67
N ARG A 82 5.87 20.09 -7.85
CA ARG A 82 4.54 20.50 -8.30
C ARG A 82 3.41 19.85 -7.50
N PHE A 83 3.68 18.70 -6.87
CA PHE A 83 2.70 18.00 -6.04
C PHE A 83 2.70 18.49 -4.60
N SER A 84 1.54 18.39 -3.94
CA SER A 84 1.41 18.82 -2.55
C SER A 84 2.24 17.96 -1.59
N ASN A 85 2.70 18.56 -0.49
CA ASN A 85 3.46 17.86 0.54
C ASN A 85 2.70 16.66 1.12
N PHE A 86 1.36 16.73 1.15
CA PHE A 86 0.51 15.63 1.59
C PHE A 86 0.62 14.40 0.70
N LEU A 87 0.52 14.57 -0.63
CA LEU A 87 0.66 13.47 -1.57
C LEU A 87 2.05 12.85 -1.48
N ARG A 88 3.09 13.70 -1.45
CA ARG A 88 4.49 13.27 -1.39
C ARG A 88 4.80 12.46 -0.13
N TYR A 89 4.26 12.87 1.02
CA TYR A 89 4.40 12.12 2.27
C TYR A 89 3.74 10.75 2.19
N ASN A 90 2.49 10.66 1.73
CA ASN A 90 1.78 9.38 1.63
C ASN A 90 2.44 8.43 0.63
N VAL A 91 2.91 8.95 -0.51
CA VAL A 91 3.65 8.15 -1.50
C VAL A 91 4.96 7.65 -0.89
N MET A 92 5.68 8.46 -0.12
CA MET A 92 6.88 8.00 0.59
C MET A 92 6.58 6.89 1.59
N GLN A 93 5.50 7.00 2.36
CA GLN A 93 5.09 5.93 3.28
C GLN A 93 4.73 4.65 2.54
N ALA A 94 3.98 4.74 1.44
CA ALA A 94 3.65 3.58 0.60
C ALA A 94 4.91 2.90 0.02
N LEU A 95 5.91 3.68 -0.40
CA LEU A 95 7.19 3.17 -0.87
C LEU A 95 8.00 2.49 0.24
N LEU A 96 8.03 3.08 1.43
CA LEU A 96 8.71 2.51 2.61
C LEU A 96 8.08 1.18 3.03
N ILE A 97 6.75 1.09 3.09
CA ILE A 97 6.06 -0.20 3.30
C ILE A 97 6.50 -1.20 2.23
N GLY A 98 6.56 -0.77 0.97
CA GLY A 98 6.99 -1.60 -0.13
C GLY A 98 8.40 -2.19 0.05
N ILE A 99 9.33 -1.43 0.62
CA ILE A 99 10.68 -1.91 0.95
C ILE A 99 10.62 -2.87 2.15
N ALA A 100 9.87 -2.52 3.20
CA ALA A 100 9.73 -3.34 4.39
C ALA A 100 9.18 -4.74 4.05
N ILE A 101 8.17 -4.82 3.19
CA ILE A 101 7.60 -6.10 2.71
C ILE A 101 8.67 -6.96 2.01
N SER A 102 9.46 -6.35 1.13
CA SER A 102 10.55 -7.05 0.44
C SER A 102 11.57 -7.61 1.43
N ILE A 103 11.96 -6.83 2.43
CA ILE A 103 12.90 -7.26 3.48
C ILE A 103 12.31 -8.41 4.29
N VAL A 104 11.07 -8.29 4.75
CA VAL A 104 10.40 -9.35 5.52
C VAL A 104 10.36 -10.65 4.70
N GLY A 105 9.94 -10.61 3.43
CA GLY A 105 9.90 -11.80 2.59
C GLY A 105 11.27 -12.46 2.36
N ILE A 106 12.34 -11.66 2.25
CA ILE A 106 13.71 -12.20 2.15
C ILE A 106 14.13 -12.82 3.49
N ILE A 107 13.81 -12.20 4.62
CA ILE A 107 14.18 -12.72 5.95
C ILE A 107 13.43 -14.02 6.26
N THR A 108 12.12 -14.08 5.99
CA THR A 108 11.31 -15.27 6.28
C THR A 108 11.74 -16.46 5.44
N SER A 109 12.01 -16.24 4.14
CA SER A 109 12.53 -17.28 3.24
C SER A 109 13.93 -17.74 3.63
N LEU A 110 14.84 -16.82 3.99
CA LEU A 110 16.20 -17.17 4.40
C LEU A 110 16.23 -17.98 5.70
N LEU A 111 15.34 -17.66 6.65
CA LEU A 111 15.24 -18.34 7.94
C LEU A 111 14.35 -19.59 7.91
N GLY A 112 13.72 -19.91 6.76
CA GLY A 112 12.81 -21.05 6.62
C GLY A 112 11.57 -20.95 7.52
N LEU A 113 11.10 -19.73 7.81
CA LEU A 113 9.99 -19.50 8.74
C LEU A 113 8.62 -19.69 8.10
N ASP A 114 8.55 -19.96 6.80
CA ASP A 114 7.33 -19.86 6.00
C ASP A 114 6.14 -20.68 6.53
N ASN A 115 6.38 -21.82 7.19
CA ASN A 115 5.34 -22.73 7.70
C ASN A 115 5.29 -22.83 9.23
N ASN A 116 6.06 -22.00 9.95
CA ASN A 116 6.10 -22.01 11.41
C ASN A 116 5.17 -20.93 11.99
N LEU A 117 4.73 -21.12 13.24
CA LEU A 117 3.87 -20.16 13.94
C LEU A 117 4.43 -18.72 13.88
N LEU A 118 5.75 -18.57 14.04
CA LEU A 118 6.41 -17.27 13.95
C LEU A 118 6.29 -16.66 12.54
N GLY A 119 6.47 -17.44 11.48
CA GLY A 119 6.30 -16.95 10.12
C GLY A 119 4.86 -16.57 9.81
N GLU A 120 3.90 -17.40 10.20
CA GLU A 120 2.47 -17.11 10.02
C GLU A 120 2.03 -15.81 10.73
N THR A 121 2.53 -15.57 11.95
CA THR A 121 2.26 -14.31 12.65
C THR A 121 2.88 -13.10 11.94
N LEU A 122 4.12 -13.22 11.46
CA LEU A 122 4.79 -12.15 10.72
C LEU A 122 4.11 -11.87 9.37
N HIS A 123 3.69 -12.91 8.67
CA HIS A 123 2.96 -12.80 7.40
C HIS A 123 1.61 -12.10 7.61
N THR A 124 0.87 -12.50 8.64
CA THR A 124 -0.40 -11.85 9.02
C THR A 124 -0.21 -10.38 9.39
N LEU A 125 0.82 -10.03 10.17
CA LEU A 125 1.13 -8.65 10.52
C LEU A 125 1.50 -7.81 9.29
N THR A 126 2.32 -8.38 8.41
CA THR A 126 2.73 -7.74 7.15
C THR A 126 1.52 -7.48 6.25
N PHE A 127 0.58 -8.42 6.19
CA PHE A 127 -0.68 -8.28 5.46
C PHE A 127 -1.59 -7.17 5.98
N LEU A 128 -1.68 -7.00 7.30
CA LEU A 128 -2.57 -6.01 7.94
C LEU A 128 -2.03 -4.57 7.87
N GLN A 129 -0.71 -4.39 7.82
CA GLN A 129 -0.08 -3.07 7.92
C GLN A 129 -0.56 -2.04 6.87
N PRO A 130 -0.68 -2.35 5.56
CA PRO A 130 -1.14 -1.38 4.55
C PRO A 130 -2.58 -0.90 4.77
N LEU A 131 -3.45 -1.73 5.35
CA LEU A 131 -4.84 -1.37 5.63
C LEU A 131 -4.92 -0.26 6.67
N GLY A 132 -4.10 -0.34 7.72
CA GLY A 132 -3.99 0.70 8.74
C GLY A 132 -3.61 2.04 8.10
N GLN A 133 -2.56 2.05 7.27
CA GLN A 133 -2.09 3.28 6.64
C GLN A 133 -3.09 3.85 5.61
N ALA A 134 -3.73 3.00 4.81
CA ALA A 134 -4.78 3.40 3.88
C ALA A 134 -5.99 4.02 4.60
N SER A 135 -6.35 3.49 5.79
CA SER A 135 -7.39 4.06 6.63
C SER A 135 -7.01 5.45 7.10
N THR A 136 -5.77 5.67 7.57
CA THR A 136 -5.33 7.00 8.02
C THR A 136 -5.33 8.04 6.90
N ALA A 137 -4.94 7.66 5.68
CA ALA A 137 -5.05 8.51 4.50
C ALA A 137 -6.51 8.87 4.19
N SER A 138 -7.42 7.90 4.31
CA SER A 138 -8.87 8.08 4.09
C SER A 138 -9.52 8.94 5.18
N TYR A 139 -9.14 8.77 6.45
CA TYR A 139 -9.61 9.58 7.57
C TYR A 139 -9.08 11.02 7.47
N ALA A 140 -7.82 11.20 7.08
CA ALA A 140 -7.25 12.51 6.78
C ALA A 140 -8.00 13.20 5.61
N ALA A 141 -8.41 12.43 4.60
CA ALA A 141 -9.22 12.92 3.49
C ALA A 141 -10.65 13.34 3.90
N ARG A 142 -11.26 12.68 4.89
CA ARG A 142 -12.61 13.01 5.41
C ARG A 142 -12.63 14.24 6.31
N ARG A 143 -11.61 14.48 7.14
CA ARG A 143 -11.60 15.64 8.07
C ARG A 143 -11.59 17.00 7.37
N VAL A 144 -11.24 17.07 6.09
CA VAL A 144 -11.30 18.31 5.30
C VAL A 144 -12.67 18.48 4.60
N PHE A 145 -13.57 17.49 4.70
CA PHE A 145 -14.94 17.54 4.16
C PHE A 145 -15.97 17.94 5.22
N SER A 146 -15.56 18.40 6.41
CA SER A 146 -16.51 19.11 7.29
C SER A 146 -16.74 20.50 6.67
N PRO A 147 -17.96 20.82 6.20
CA PRO A 147 -18.27 22.17 5.72
C PRO A 147 -18.34 23.17 6.87
N ASN A 148 -18.22 22.72 8.11
CA ASN A 148 -18.33 23.54 9.30
C ASN A 148 -17.15 23.27 10.23
N CYS A 149 -16.15 24.13 10.18
CA CYS A 149 -15.46 24.66 11.35
C CYS A 149 -14.88 26.03 10.96
N PRO A 150 -14.96 27.03 11.85
CA PRO A 150 -14.64 28.44 11.59
C PRO A 150 -13.20 28.68 11.13
#